data_AF-A0A6N6S381-F1
#
_entry.id   AF-A0A6N6S381-F1
#
_cell.length_a   1.000
_cell.length_b   1.000
_cell.length_c   1.000
_cell.angle_alpha   90.00
_cell.angle_beta   90.00
_cell.angle_gamma   90.00
#
_symmetry.space_group_name_H-M   'P 1'
#
loop_
_entity.id
_entity.type
_entity.pdbx_description
1 polymer ?
#
loop_
_entity_poly.entity_id
_entity_poly.type
_entity_poly.pdbx_seq_one_letter_code
_entity_poly.pdbx_strand_id
1 'polypeptide(L)'
;MRRLSVGLMVLAFGFSVLAGGSHRALAQETAPPGGKYKDVSTLVKLPHFVPGLGTLYVDPATLPAGPFLAYDHDGNLVSTVYMIPLKDIDAHKSFDNLAVAQAGKVDHVDLYYNAGHPGVDEPHYHIILWYVSPEKAAALK
;
A
#
# COMPACT_ATOMS: atom_id res chain seq x y z
N MET A 1 -77.39 22.32 -6.46
CA MET A 1 -76.03 22.76 -6.08
C MET A 1 -75.52 21.80 -5.01
N ARG A 2 -74.59 20.91 -5.34
CA ARG A 2 -74.14 19.78 -4.50
C ARG A 2 -72.60 19.80 -4.47
N ARG A 3 -72.05 19.64 -3.26
CA ARG A 3 -70.66 19.86 -2.83
C ARG A 3 -69.65 18.81 -3.36
N LEU A 4 -68.36 19.07 -3.07
CA LEU A 4 -67.19 18.16 -2.98
C LEU A 4 -66.41 17.93 -4.29
N SER A 5 -65.08 17.99 -4.40
CA SER A 5 -63.97 17.98 -3.42
C SER A 5 -62.70 18.59 -4.04
N VAL A 6 -61.86 19.19 -3.20
CA VAL A 6 -60.46 19.54 -3.46
C VAL A 6 -59.62 18.26 -3.46
N GLY A 7 -58.81 18.05 -4.51
CA GLY A 7 -57.79 16.99 -4.57
C GLY A 7 -56.40 17.62 -4.66
N LEU A 8 -55.70 17.64 -3.53
CA LEU A 8 -54.33 18.11 -3.36
C LEU A 8 -53.36 17.08 -3.96
N MET A 9 -52.71 17.41 -5.08
CA MET A 9 -51.66 16.57 -5.69
C MET A 9 -50.32 16.89 -5.01
N VAL A 10 -49.94 16.07 -4.02
CA VAL A 10 -48.68 16.17 -3.29
C VAL A 10 -47.52 15.65 -4.14
N LEU A 11 -46.49 16.47 -4.29
CA LEU A 11 -45.17 16.16 -4.85
C LEU A 11 -44.52 14.97 -4.12
N ALA A 12 -43.96 14.03 -4.89
CA ALA A 12 -42.91 13.13 -4.40
C ALA A 12 -41.62 13.44 -5.18
N PHE A 13 -40.80 14.32 -4.62
CA PHE A 13 -39.40 14.50 -5.03
C PHE A 13 -38.61 13.29 -4.52
N GLY A 14 -38.29 12.36 -5.42
CA GLY A 14 -37.43 11.22 -5.12
C GLY A 14 -36.00 11.72 -4.88
N PHE A 15 -35.62 11.88 -3.61
CA PHE A 15 -34.23 12.06 -3.19
C PHE A 15 -33.49 10.72 -3.34
N SER A 16 -32.98 10.43 -4.53
CA SER A 16 -32.02 9.35 -4.73
C SER A 16 -30.68 9.77 -4.10
N VAL A 17 -30.50 9.45 -2.83
CA VAL A 17 -29.19 9.48 -2.18
C VAL A 17 -28.36 8.35 -2.77
N LEU A 18 -27.59 8.66 -3.81
CA LEU A 18 -26.45 7.83 -4.21
C LEU A 18 -25.43 7.89 -3.08
N ALA A 19 -25.48 6.90 -2.19
CA ALA A 19 -24.40 6.60 -1.27
C ALA A 19 -23.18 6.12 -2.07
N GLY A 20 -22.46 7.07 -2.67
CA GLY A 20 -21.13 6.85 -3.23
C GLY A 20 -20.11 6.69 -2.10
N GLY A 21 -20.23 5.58 -1.35
CA GLY A 21 -19.19 5.16 -0.42
C GLY A 21 -17.91 4.92 -1.20
N SER A 22 -16.83 5.60 -0.82
CA SER A 22 -15.53 5.49 -1.47
C SER A 22 -14.93 4.10 -1.22
N HIS A 23 -15.19 3.15 -2.13
CA HIS A 23 -14.59 1.81 -2.17
C HIS A 23 -13.09 1.81 -2.51
N ARG A 24 -12.33 2.83 -2.09
CA ARG A 24 -10.89 2.93 -2.37
C ARG A 24 -9.98 2.53 -1.20
N ALA A 25 -10.55 2.19 -0.04
CA ALA A 25 -9.75 1.84 1.14
C ALA A 25 -9.29 0.37 1.18
N LEU A 26 -9.87 -0.54 0.38
CA LEU A 26 -9.68 -1.99 0.59
C LEU A 26 -8.66 -2.66 -0.36
N ALA A 27 -8.20 -2.01 -1.42
CA ALA A 27 -7.53 -2.72 -2.51
C ALA A 27 -6.14 -3.27 -2.15
N GLN A 28 -5.48 -2.72 -1.13
CA GLN A 28 -4.11 -3.10 -0.75
C GLN A 28 -3.98 -3.66 0.66
N GLU A 29 -5.06 -3.69 1.45
CA GLU A 29 -5.02 -4.15 2.85
C GLU A 29 -4.66 -5.63 2.98
N THR A 30 -4.93 -6.43 1.93
CA THR A 30 -4.64 -7.87 1.92
C THR A 30 -3.85 -8.30 0.67
N ALA A 31 -3.02 -9.33 0.82
CA ALA A 31 -2.28 -9.93 -0.27
C ALA A 31 -3.15 -10.94 -1.08
N PRO A 32 -2.96 -11.03 -2.40
CA PRO A 32 -2.15 -10.14 -3.22
C PRO A 32 -2.85 -8.80 -3.48
N PRO A 33 -2.12 -7.67 -3.58
CA PRO A 33 -2.68 -6.33 -3.81
C PRO A 33 -3.41 -6.12 -5.15
N GLY A 34 -3.33 -7.11 -6.06
CA GLY A 34 -3.88 -7.01 -7.41
C GLY A 34 -3.22 -5.95 -8.28
N GLY A 35 -3.90 -5.57 -9.37
CA GLY A 35 -3.41 -4.55 -10.30
C GLY A 35 -2.09 -4.92 -10.98
N LYS A 36 -1.13 -3.98 -10.99
CA LYS A 36 0.18 -4.14 -11.62
C LYS A 36 1.23 -4.80 -10.71
N TYR A 37 0.91 -4.97 -9.44
CA TYR A 37 1.83 -5.52 -8.46
C TYR A 37 2.16 -6.99 -8.76
N LYS A 38 3.44 -7.34 -8.57
CA LYS A 38 4.00 -8.68 -8.75
C LYS A 38 4.72 -9.09 -7.47
N ASP A 39 4.63 -10.37 -7.14
CA ASP A 39 5.41 -10.96 -6.05
C ASP A 39 6.91 -10.86 -6.38
N VAL A 40 7.67 -10.20 -5.51
CA VAL A 40 9.10 -9.92 -5.72
C VAL A 40 9.92 -11.21 -5.85
N SER A 41 9.52 -12.28 -5.15
CA SER A 41 10.22 -13.58 -5.23
C SER A 41 10.11 -14.23 -6.62
N THR A 42 9.18 -13.77 -7.45
CA THR A 42 9.06 -14.19 -8.86
C THR A 42 9.88 -13.33 -9.82
N LEU A 43 10.38 -12.18 -9.37
CA LEU A 43 11.16 -11.23 -10.17
C LEU A 43 12.66 -11.38 -9.96
N VAL A 44 13.07 -11.68 -8.72
CA VAL A 44 14.48 -11.76 -8.31
C VAL A 44 14.69 -12.96 -7.38
N LYS A 45 15.96 -13.31 -7.13
CA LYS A 45 16.34 -14.43 -6.25
C LYS A 45 16.16 -14.05 -4.77
N LEU A 46 14.92 -13.99 -4.32
CA LEU A 46 14.53 -13.68 -2.94
C LEU A 46 13.55 -14.74 -2.44
N PRO A 47 13.56 -15.12 -1.14
CA PRO A 47 12.51 -15.97 -0.60
C PRO A 47 11.14 -15.28 -0.72
N HIS A 48 10.08 -16.09 -0.78
CA HIS A 48 8.70 -15.59 -0.85
C HIS A 48 8.34 -14.72 0.37
N PHE A 49 8.76 -15.14 1.57
CA PHE A 49 8.65 -14.36 2.80
C PHE A 49 10.05 -13.96 3.27
N VAL A 50 10.27 -12.66 3.47
CA VAL A 50 11.56 -12.11 3.92
C VAL A 50 11.49 -11.83 5.42
N PRO A 51 12.28 -12.51 6.26
CA PRO A 51 12.33 -12.21 7.69
C PRO A 51 12.61 -10.72 7.94
N GLY A 52 11.80 -10.10 8.80
CA GLY A 52 11.84 -8.68 9.13
C GLY A 52 11.11 -7.75 8.14
N LEU A 53 10.62 -8.23 7.01
CA LEU A 53 9.86 -7.43 6.04
C LEU A 53 8.49 -8.04 5.70
N GLY A 54 8.42 -9.36 5.51
CA GLY A 54 7.22 -10.07 5.08
C GLY A 54 7.25 -10.50 3.61
N THR A 55 6.09 -10.84 3.06
CA THR A 55 5.92 -11.12 1.62
C THR A 55 5.86 -9.80 0.86
N LEU A 56 6.72 -9.62 -0.14
CA LEU A 56 6.86 -8.35 -0.86
C LEU A 56 6.19 -8.38 -2.24
N TYR A 57 5.45 -7.32 -2.54
CA TYR A 57 4.88 -7.05 -3.86
C TYR A 57 5.30 -5.67 -4.39
N VAL A 58 5.58 -5.56 -5.68
CA VAL A 58 5.97 -4.28 -6.32
C VAL A 58 5.37 -4.16 -7.72
N ASP A 59 5.05 -2.94 -8.16
CA ASP A 59 4.86 -2.67 -9.59
C ASP A 59 6.25 -2.60 -10.26
N PRO A 60 6.61 -3.52 -11.16
CA PRO A 60 7.96 -3.53 -11.76
C PRO A 60 8.35 -2.22 -12.44
N ALA A 61 7.37 -1.39 -12.86
CA ALA A 61 7.63 -0.09 -13.47
C ALA A 61 8.15 0.97 -12.48
N THR A 62 8.10 0.72 -11.17
CA THR A 62 8.55 1.65 -10.14
C THR A 62 9.89 1.25 -9.50
N LEU A 63 10.51 0.17 -10.00
CA LEU A 63 11.85 -0.24 -9.60
C LEU A 63 12.92 0.79 -10.04
N PRO A 64 14.02 0.94 -9.27
CA PRO A 64 14.35 0.16 -8.06
C PRO A 64 13.68 0.68 -6.78
N ALA A 65 13.10 1.89 -6.78
CA ALA A 65 12.69 2.57 -5.55
C ALA A 65 11.47 1.94 -4.85
N GLY A 66 10.48 1.44 -5.61
CA GLY A 66 9.21 0.95 -5.07
C GLY A 66 8.06 1.96 -5.24
N PRO A 67 7.01 1.95 -4.40
CA PRO A 67 6.91 1.22 -3.13
C PRO A 67 6.84 -0.29 -3.30
N PHE A 68 7.47 -1.00 -2.37
CA PHE A 68 7.20 -2.40 -2.10
C PHE A 68 6.12 -2.47 -1.01
N LEU A 69 5.06 -3.25 -1.27
CA LEU A 69 4.01 -3.54 -0.31
C LEU A 69 4.37 -4.83 0.42
N ALA A 70 4.46 -4.75 1.74
CA ALA A 70 4.88 -5.87 2.57
C ALA A 70 3.72 -6.41 3.40
N TYR A 71 3.58 -7.72 3.43
CA TYR A 71 2.47 -8.43 4.07
C TYR A 71 2.96 -9.43 5.12
N ASP A 72 2.23 -9.58 6.22
CA ASP A 72 2.47 -10.64 7.20
C ASP A 72 2.04 -12.03 6.67
N HIS A 73 2.28 -13.09 7.45
CA HIS A 73 1.94 -14.48 7.09
C HIS A 73 0.45 -14.70 6.85
N ASP A 74 -0.40 -13.88 7.48
CA ASP A 74 -1.85 -13.91 7.31
C ASP A 74 -2.30 -13.09 6.08
N GLY A 75 -1.34 -12.48 5.37
CA GLY A 75 -1.57 -11.67 4.19
C GLY A 75 -2.07 -10.27 4.49
N ASN A 76 -1.92 -9.75 5.71
CA ASN A 76 -2.29 -8.37 6.04
C ASN A 76 -1.16 -7.40 5.70
N LEU A 77 -1.48 -6.24 5.13
CA LEU A 77 -0.51 -5.21 4.84
C LEU A 77 0.12 -4.68 6.15
N VAL A 78 1.44 -4.77 6.27
CA VAL A 78 2.18 -4.34 7.47
C VAL A 78 3.06 -3.12 7.22
N SER A 79 3.55 -2.93 5.99
CA SER A 79 4.36 -1.75 5.66
C SER A 79 4.41 -1.40 4.18
N THR A 80 4.74 -0.14 3.90
CA THR A 80 5.32 0.29 2.62
C THR A 80 6.83 0.41 2.78
N VAL A 81 7.61 -0.20 1.88
CA VAL A 81 9.07 -0.13 1.88
C VAL A 81 9.56 0.56 0.62
N TYR A 82 10.46 1.54 0.77
CA TYR A 82 11.24 2.07 -0.34
C TYR A 82 12.68 1.59 -0.23
N MET A 83 13.25 1.16 -1.36
CA MET A 83 14.64 0.72 -1.47
C MET A 83 15.41 1.76 -2.29
N ILE A 84 16.06 2.70 -1.61
CA ILE A 84 16.74 3.83 -2.26
C ILE A 84 18.24 3.50 -2.41
N PRO A 85 18.76 3.32 -3.64
CA PRO A 85 20.16 3.00 -3.85
C PRO A 85 21.09 4.09 -3.32
N LEU A 86 22.19 3.70 -2.66
CA LEU A 86 23.17 4.67 -2.14
C LEU A 86 23.76 5.53 -3.25
N LYS A 87 24.02 4.94 -4.43
CA LYS A 87 24.50 5.67 -5.62
C LYS A 87 23.57 6.80 -6.06
N ASP A 88 22.25 6.63 -5.88
CA ASP A 88 21.27 7.64 -6.28
C ASP A 88 21.21 8.77 -5.24
N ILE A 89 21.43 8.44 -3.96
CA ILE A 89 21.60 9.42 -2.88
C ILE A 89 22.88 10.24 -3.12
N ASP A 90 24.01 9.59 -3.40
CA ASP A 90 25.29 10.25 -3.68
C ASP A 90 25.24 11.13 -4.95
N ALA A 91 24.43 10.72 -5.93
CA ALA A 91 24.14 11.50 -7.13
C ALA A 91 23.16 12.66 -6.88
N HIS A 92 22.68 12.85 -5.63
CA HIS A 92 21.70 13.85 -5.24
C HIS A 92 20.41 13.79 -6.07
N LYS A 93 20.01 12.57 -6.46
CA LYS A 93 18.79 12.35 -7.23
C LYS A 93 17.57 12.59 -6.35
N SER A 94 16.60 13.36 -6.85
CA SER A 94 15.32 13.54 -6.18
C SER A 94 14.41 12.33 -6.35
N PHE A 95 13.71 11.96 -5.28
CA PHE A 95 12.66 10.94 -5.27
C PHE A 95 11.35 11.58 -4.84
N ASP A 96 10.73 12.31 -5.75
CA ASP A 96 9.51 13.06 -5.49
C ASP A 96 8.26 12.21 -5.75
N ASN A 97 7.20 12.43 -4.97
CA ASN A 97 5.89 11.83 -5.18
C ASN A 97 5.90 10.29 -5.24
N LEU A 98 6.77 9.65 -4.46
CA LEU A 98 6.73 8.20 -4.28
C LEU A 98 5.34 7.78 -3.80
N ALA A 99 4.76 6.79 -4.47
CA ALA A 99 3.44 6.29 -4.12
C ALA A 99 3.50 5.64 -2.74
N VAL A 100 2.50 5.92 -1.90
CA VAL A 100 2.31 5.27 -0.60
C VAL A 100 1.17 4.25 -0.74
N ALA A 101 1.23 3.14 0.00
CA ALA A 101 0.10 2.21 0.03
C ALA A 101 -1.20 2.90 0.48
N GLN A 102 -2.32 2.41 -0.06
CA GLN A 102 -3.66 2.68 0.42
C GLN A 102 -3.87 1.88 1.71
N ALA A 103 -3.28 2.39 2.78
CA ALA A 103 -3.26 1.76 4.09
C ALA A 103 -3.87 2.67 5.15
N GLY A 104 -3.95 2.14 6.37
CA GLY A 104 -4.26 2.91 7.57
C GLY A 104 -3.17 3.92 7.94
N LYS A 105 -3.28 4.47 9.15
CA LYS A 105 -2.32 5.42 9.70
C LYS A 105 -0.92 4.78 9.81
N VAL A 106 0.12 5.52 9.41
CA VAL A 106 1.51 5.15 9.71
C VAL A 106 1.73 5.22 11.22
N ASP A 107 2.22 4.13 11.80
CA ASP A 107 2.57 4.02 13.21
C ASP A 107 3.95 4.63 13.48
N HIS A 108 4.97 4.15 12.77
CA HIS A 108 6.34 4.65 12.84
C HIS A 108 7.06 4.48 11.50
N VAL A 109 8.26 5.07 11.42
CA VAL A 109 9.13 4.98 10.24
C VAL A 109 10.50 4.52 10.68
N ASP A 110 11.02 3.51 9.99
CA ASP A 110 12.41 3.08 10.13
C ASP A 110 13.21 3.45 8.88
N LEU A 111 14.49 3.75 9.10
CA LEU A 111 15.46 3.97 8.03
C LEU A 111 16.76 3.26 8.38
N TYR A 112 17.17 2.29 7.56
CA TYR A 112 18.42 1.56 7.79
C TYR A 112 19.09 1.12 6.50
N TYR A 113 20.42 0.97 6.61
CA TYR A 113 21.28 0.54 5.53
C TYR A 113 21.17 -0.96 5.29
N ASN A 114 21.13 -1.35 4.02
CA ASN A 114 21.31 -2.71 3.54
C ASN A 114 22.52 -2.74 2.60
N ALA A 115 23.44 -3.67 2.85
CA ALA A 115 24.66 -3.80 2.04
C ALA A 115 24.43 -4.39 0.64
N GLY A 116 23.20 -4.80 0.34
CA GLY A 116 22.87 -5.62 -0.82
C GLY A 116 22.79 -7.10 -0.45
N HIS A 117 22.07 -7.86 -1.26
CA HIS A 117 21.90 -9.30 -1.10
C HIS A 117 21.59 -9.93 -2.46
N PRO A 118 21.68 -11.27 -2.64
CA PRO A 118 21.26 -11.91 -3.87
C PRO A 118 19.87 -11.42 -4.32
N GLY A 119 19.78 -10.92 -5.54
CA GLY A 119 18.56 -10.35 -6.11
C GLY A 119 18.51 -8.81 -6.10
N VAL A 120 19.22 -8.14 -5.19
CA VAL A 120 19.43 -6.69 -5.16
C VAL A 120 20.85 -6.43 -4.64
N ASP A 121 21.82 -6.50 -5.55
CA ASP A 121 23.25 -6.52 -5.17
C ASP A 121 23.78 -5.16 -4.72
N GLU A 122 23.16 -4.06 -5.15
CA GLU A 122 23.64 -2.71 -4.84
C GLU A 122 23.27 -2.30 -3.40
N PRO A 123 24.18 -1.66 -2.65
CA PRO A 123 23.85 -1.09 -1.35
C PRO A 123 22.75 -0.03 -1.43
N HIS A 124 21.81 -0.10 -0.50
CA HIS A 124 20.62 0.75 -0.50
C HIS A 124 20.12 0.99 0.92
N TYR A 125 19.31 2.03 1.12
CA TYR A 125 18.55 2.22 2.36
C TYR A 125 17.14 1.68 2.20
N HIS A 126 16.68 0.96 3.22
CA HIS A 126 15.26 0.75 3.42
C HIS A 126 14.69 1.97 4.14
N ILE A 127 13.63 2.54 3.57
CA ILE A 127 12.78 3.52 4.25
C ILE A 127 11.43 2.84 4.40
N ILE A 128 11.05 2.50 5.63
CA ILE A 128 9.89 1.66 5.92
C ILE A 128 8.84 2.46 6.66
N LEU A 129 7.67 2.59 6.06
CA LEU A 129 6.48 3.14 6.70
C LEU A 129 5.67 1.97 7.25
N TRP A 130 5.70 1.80 8.57
CA TRP A 130 4.99 0.72 9.25
C TRP A 130 3.55 1.13 9.55
N TYR A 131 2.62 0.20 9.31
CA TYR A 131 1.20 0.32 9.65
C TYR A 131 0.82 -0.49 10.90
N VAL A 132 1.81 -1.08 11.55
CA VAL A 132 1.69 -1.93 12.74
C VAL A 132 2.69 -1.47 13.80
N SER A 133 2.49 -1.88 15.06
CA SER A 133 3.39 -1.52 16.15
C SER A 133 4.78 -2.14 15.97
N PRO A 134 5.83 -1.56 16.60
CA PRO A 134 7.19 -2.13 16.55
C PRO A 134 7.25 -3.59 17.00
N GLU A 135 6.44 -3.99 17.99
CA GLU A 135 6.38 -5.38 18.47
C GLU A 135 5.85 -6.33 17.39
N LYS A 136 4.83 -5.91 16.63
CA LYS A 136 4.29 -6.69 15.52
C LYS A 136 5.28 -6.73 14.34
N ALA A 137 5.96 -5.63 14.04
CA ALA A 137 7.00 -5.59 13.01
C ALA A 137 8.17 -6.55 13.35
N ALA A 138 8.64 -6.55 14.59
CA ALA A 138 9.70 -7.45 15.06
C ALA A 138 9.29 -8.94 15.09
N ALA A 139 7.99 -9.24 15.02
CA ALA A 139 7.46 -10.60 14.97
C ALA A 139 7.42 -11.18 13.54
N LEU A 140 7.75 -10.41 12.50
CA LEU A 140 7.87 -10.89 11.12
C LEU A 140 9.12 -11.78 10.99
N LYS A 141 8.95 -13.09 11.17
CA LYS A 141 10.02 -14.09 11.11
C LYS A 141 9.73 -15.17 10.08
#